data_AF-A0A920M243-F1
#
_entry.id   AF-A0A920M243-F1
#
_cell.length_a   1.000
_cell.length_b   1.000
_cell.length_c   1.000
_cell.angle_alpha   90.00
_cell.angle_beta   90.00
_cell.angle_gamma   90.00
#
_symmetry.space_group_name_H-M   'P 1'
#
loop_
_entity.id
_entity.type
_entity.pdbx_description
1 polymer ?
#
loop_
_entity_poly.entity_id
_entity_poly.type
_entity_poly.pdbx_seq_one_letter_code
_entity_poly.pdbx_strand_id
1 'polypeptide(L)'
;MNEGNILQAVELCHQTNSLPEVCGRVCPQDRLCEGACTLNDGYGAVSIGNIEKYITDKAFEMGWKPNMEGRTWINKKVAIIGSGPAGLSCADVLIRNGVNCDVLKTI
;
A
#
# COMPACT_ATOMS: atom_id res chain seq x y z
N MET A 1 -4.33 -10.20 11.92
CA MET A 1 -3.32 -10.16 13.01
C MET A 1 -3.55 -11.23 14.06
N ASN A 2 -4.73 -11.29 14.70
CA ASN A 2 -5.01 -12.21 15.80
C ASN A 2 -4.80 -13.70 15.44
N GLU A 3 -4.97 -14.06 14.17
CA GLU A 3 -4.73 -15.42 13.65
C GLU A 3 -3.28 -15.66 13.21
N GLY A 4 -2.37 -14.70 13.37
CA GLY A 4 -0.96 -14.81 13.01
C GLY A 4 -0.64 -14.80 11.51
N ASN A 5 -1.64 -14.74 10.63
CA ASN A 5 -1.42 -14.78 9.17
C ASN A 5 -0.98 -13.42 8.60
N ILE A 6 0.32 -13.13 8.68
CA ILE A 6 0.91 -11.87 8.18
C ILE A 6 0.88 -11.78 6.66
N LEU A 7 1.12 -12.88 5.94
CA LEU A 7 1.20 -12.88 4.47
C LEU A 7 -0.15 -12.56 3.82
N GLN A 8 -1.25 -13.07 4.39
CA GLN A 8 -2.58 -12.70 3.90
C GLN A 8 -2.95 -11.25 4.26
N ALA A 9 -2.52 -10.79 5.45
CA ALA A 9 -2.81 -9.42 5.89
C ALA A 9 -2.08 -8.39 5.02
N VAL A 10 -0.81 -8.62 4.65
CA VAL A 10 -0.07 -7.71 3.78
C VAL A 10 -0.65 -7.69 2.36
N GLU A 11 -1.11 -8.84 1.85
CA GLU A 11 -1.77 -8.89 0.55
C GLU A 11 -3.05 -8.04 0.56
N LEU A 12 -3.84 -8.12 1.63
CA LEU A 12 -5.04 -7.29 1.81
C LEU A 12 -4.69 -5.79 1.90
N CYS A 13 -3.63 -5.41 2.62
CA CYS A 13 -3.16 -4.02 2.67
C CYS A 13 -2.81 -3.50 1.26
N HIS A 14 -2.07 -4.28 0.48
CA HIS A 14 -1.63 -3.89 -0.86
C HIS A 14 -2.74 -3.97 -1.94
N GLN A 15 -3.90 -4.56 -1.65
CA GLN A 15 -5.04 -4.56 -2.59
C GLN A 15 -5.66 -3.18 -2.80
N THR A 16 -5.61 -2.32 -1.78
CA THR A 16 -6.28 -1.01 -1.79
C THR A 16 -5.31 0.16 -1.69
N ASN A 17 -4.04 -0.11 -1.36
CA ASN A 17 -3.01 0.90 -1.20
C ASN A 17 -1.70 0.41 -1.83
N SER A 18 -1.08 1.20 -2.69
CA SER A 18 0.22 0.84 -3.27
C SER A 18 1.39 1.03 -2.30
N LEU A 19 1.22 1.83 -1.24
CA LEU A 19 2.28 2.24 -0.30
C LEU A 19 1.85 2.14 1.19
N PRO A 20 1.27 1.01 1.65
CA PRO A 20 0.81 0.84 3.03
C PRO A 20 1.95 1.00 4.05
N GLU A 21 3.17 0.65 3.68
CA GLU A 21 4.36 0.82 4.52
C GLU A 21 4.68 2.30 4.79
N VAL A 22 4.33 3.20 3.89
CA VAL A 22 4.47 4.65 4.09
C VAL A 22 3.24 5.18 4.82
N CYS A 23 2.03 4.83 4.37
CA CYS A 23 0.77 5.30 4.93
C CYS A 23 0.62 4.98 6.42
N GLY A 24 0.98 3.77 6.85
CA GLY A 24 0.97 3.38 8.26
C GLY A 24 1.86 4.23 9.16
N ARG A 25 2.80 5.02 8.60
CA ARG A 25 3.73 5.89 9.33
C ARG A 25 3.37 7.37 9.28
N VAL A 26 2.85 7.84 8.15
CA VAL A 26 2.72 9.28 7.87
C VAL A 26 1.29 9.77 7.74
N CYS A 27 0.31 8.87 7.57
CA CYS A 27 -1.08 9.30 7.50
C CYS A 27 -1.48 10.01 8.80
N PRO A 28 -2.29 11.09 8.74
CA PRO A 28 -2.87 11.68 9.93
C PRO A 28 -4.03 10.81 10.42
N GLN A 29 -3.73 9.70 11.12
CA GLN A 29 -4.74 8.69 11.45
C GLN A 29 -5.87 9.24 12.33
N ASP A 30 -5.55 10.17 13.23
CA ASP A 30 -6.48 10.87 14.12
C ASP A 30 -7.59 11.62 13.37
N ARG A 31 -7.33 12.02 12.13
CA ARG A 31 -8.29 12.74 11.25
C ARG A 31 -8.90 11.84 10.18
N LEU A 32 -8.44 10.59 10.08
CA LEU A 32 -8.84 9.63 9.05
C LEU A 32 -9.43 8.37 9.72
N CYS A 33 -8.84 7.21 9.47
CA CYS A 33 -9.39 5.91 9.87
C CYS A 33 -9.58 5.78 11.39
N GLU A 34 -8.61 6.23 12.20
CA GLU A 34 -8.69 6.13 13.67
C GLU A 34 -9.66 7.18 14.24
N GLY A 35 -9.72 8.37 13.63
CA GLY A 35 -10.69 9.41 13.99
C GLY A 35 -12.15 8.97 13.83
N ALA A 36 -12.43 8.13 12.83
CA ALA A 36 -13.75 7.56 12.58
C ALA A 36 -13.99 6.19 13.26
N CYS A 37 -13.08 5.73 14.12
CA CYS A 37 -13.21 4.43 14.77
C CYS A 37 -14.36 4.45 15.78
N THR A 38 -15.30 3.51 15.65
CA THR A 38 -16.47 3.39 16.55
C THR A 38 -16.11 3.08 18.00
N LEU A 39 -14.87 2.63 18.27
CA LEU A 39 -14.36 2.40 19.63
C LEU A 39 -13.74 3.66 20.26
N ASN A 40 -13.50 4.71 19.46
CA ASN A 40 -12.91 5.96 19.94
C ASN A 40 -13.84 6.73 20.90
N ASP A 41 -15.10 6.31 21.02
CA ASP A 41 -16.08 6.82 21.98
C ASP A 41 -15.90 6.20 23.38
N GLY A 42 -14.71 6.38 23.97
CA GLY A 42 -14.42 6.06 25.38
C GLY A 42 -13.44 4.92 25.64
N TYR A 43 -13.17 4.05 24.66
CA TYR A 43 -12.13 3.01 24.76
C TYR A 43 -10.82 3.40 24.08
N GLY A 44 -10.84 4.47 23.30
CA GLY A 44 -9.75 4.88 22.42
C GLY A 44 -9.82 4.17 21.06
N ALA A 45 -9.34 4.84 20.02
CA ALA A 45 -9.30 4.27 18.68
C ALA A 45 -8.35 3.07 18.61
N VAL A 46 -8.69 2.11 17.74
CA VAL A 46 -7.75 1.06 17.33
C VAL A 46 -6.58 1.72 16.61
N SER A 47 -5.35 1.36 16.97
CA SER A 47 -4.14 1.90 16.32
C SER A 47 -3.90 1.27 14.93
N ILE A 48 -4.79 1.55 13.99
CA ILE A 48 -4.78 1.05 12.61
C ILE A 48 -3.44 1.35 11.91
N GLY A 49 -2.89 2.56 12.05
CA GLY A 49 -1.62 2.92 11.41
C GLY A 49 -0.46 2.06 11.91
N ASN A 50 -0.39 1.82 13.22
CA ASN A 50 0.63 0.95 13.82
C ASN A 50 0.48 -0.52 13.39
N ILE A 51 -0.75 -0.98 13.24
CA ILE A 51 -1.08 -2.32 12.73
C ILE A 51 -0.60 -2.46 11.28
N GLU A 52 -0.92 -1.51 10.41
CA GLU A 52 -0.50 -1.48 8.99
C GLU A 52 1.03 -1.47 8.87
N LYS A 53 1.69 -0.63 9.67
CA LYS A 53 3.16 -0.60 9.78
C LYS A 53 3.73 -1.96 10.18
N TYR A 54 3.20 -2.59 11.23
CA TYR A 54 3.72 -3.87 11.69
C TYR A 54 3.54 -4.98 10.66
N ILE A 55 2.38 -5.05 9.99
CA ILE A 55 2.10 -6.05 8.96
C ILE A 55 3.13 -5.92 7.82
N THR A 56 3.30 -4.70 7.32
CA THR A 56 4.20 -4.42 6.20
C THR A 56 5.66 -4.71 6.57
N ASP A 57 6.12 -4.28 7.75
CA ASP A 57 7.48 -4.54 8.21
C ASP A 57 7.76 -6.03 8.38
N LYS A 58 6.84 -6.78 9.00
CA LYS A 58 6.99 -8.24 9.15
C LYS A 58 6.95 -8.97 7.83
N ALA A 59 6.09 -8.56 6.91
CA ALA A 59 6.05 -9.13 5.57
C ALA A 59 7.38 -8.92 4.83
N PHE A 60 7.98 -7.71 4.93
CA PHE A 60 9.31 -7.45 4.36
C PHE A 60 10.40 -8.33 4.98
N GLU A 61 10.42 -8.48 6.31
CA GLU A 61 11.35 -9.40 7.01
C GLU A 61 11.19 -10.86 6.54
N MET A 62 9.96 -11.27 6.24
CA MET A 62 9.63 -12.59 5.71
C MET A 62 9.94 -12.74 4.21
N GLY A 63 10.45 -11.70 3.55
CA GLY A 63 10.80 -11.70 2.13
C GLY A 63 9.60 -11.62 1.20
N TRP A 64 8.44 -11.16 1.69
CA TRP A 64 7.25 -10.98 0.87
C TRP A 64 7.51 -9.99 -0.28
N LYS A 65 6.92 -10.30 -1.44
CA LYS A 65 6.89 -9.44 -2.61
C LYS A 65 5.51 -9.55 -3.25
N PRO A 66 4.99 -8.49 -3.88
CA PRO A 66 3.70 -8.54 -4.56
C PRO A 66 3.72 -9.59 -5.68
N ASN A 67 2.62 -10.34 -5.80
CA ASN A 67 2.46 -11.25 -6.93
C ASN A 67 2.17 -10.46 -8.21
N MET A 68 3.02 -10.66 -9.19
CA MET A 68 3.01 -9.97 -10.48
C MET A 68 2.70 -10.95 -11.62
N GLU A 69 2.15 -12.12 -11.34
CA GLU A 69 1.75 -13.11 -12.35
C GLU A 69 0.36 -12.81 -12.94
N GLY A 70 0.00 -13.49 -14.03
CA GLY A 70 -1.37 -13.49 -14.56
C GLY A 70 -1.83 -12.24 -15.32
N ARG A 71 -0.98 -11.21 -15.45
CA ARG A 71 -1.32 -10.03 -16.27
C ARG A 71 -1.10 -10.27 -17.76
N THR A 72 -1.99 -9.73 -18.59
CA THR A 72 -1.82 -9.68 -20.05
C THR A 72 -1.27 -8.32 -20.44
N TRP A 73 -0.10 -8.30 -21.06
CA TRP A 73 0.52 -7.05 -21.48
C TRP A 73 -0.19 -6.44 -22.70
N ILE A 74 -0.45 -5.15 -22.65
CA ILE A 74 -0.89 -4.38 -23.81
C ILE A 74 0.30 -3.79 -24.56
N ASN A 75 0.18 -3.67 -25.88
CA ASN A 75 1.20 -3.05 -26.73
C ASN A 75 1.10 -1.51 -26.71
N LYS A 76 1.10 -0.92 -25.51
CA LYS A 76 1.13 0.54 -25.28
C LYS A 76 2.09 0.85 -24.12
N LYS A 77 2.63 2.06 -24.12
CA LYS A 77 3.55 2.55 -23.08
C LYS A 77 3.12 3.92 -22.55
N VAL A 78 3.21 4.11 -21.24
CA VAL A 78 2.87 5.35 -20.54
C VAL A 78 4.14 5.97 -19.93
N ALA A 79 4.29 7.29 -20.05
CA ALA A 79 5.32 8.03 -19.32
C ALA A 79 4.67 8.76 -18.13
N ILE A 80 5.22 8.57 -16.94
CA ILE A 80 4.77 9.21 -15.70
C ILE A 80 5.82 10.25 -15.30
N ILE A 81 5.44 11.52 -15.19
CA ILE A 81 6.34 12.59 -14.77
C ILE A 81 6.18 12.82 -13.26
N GLY A 82 7.26 12.58 -12.50
CA GLY A 82 7.34 12.73 -11.05
C GLY A 82 7.39 11.39 -10.31
N SER A 83 8.44 11.19 -9.51
CA SER A 83 8.66 9.98 -8.70
C SER A 83 8.16 10.11 -7.25
N GLY A 84 7.19 10.99 -7.01
CA GLY A 84 6.52 11.09 -5.71
C GLY A 84 5.48 9.97 -5.51
N PRO A 85 4.79 9.95 -4.35
CA PRO A 85 3.79 8.92 -4.03
C PRO A 85 2.75 8.74 -5.14
N ALA A 86 2.23 9.83 -5.69
CA ALA A 86 1.25 9.78 -6.78
C ALA A 86 1.78 9.06 -8.04
N GLY A 87 3.02 9.34 -8.43
CA GLY A 87 3.63 8.73 -9.62
C GLY A 87 3.94 7.25 -9.41
N LEU A 88 4.45 6.88 -8.23
CA LEU A 88 4.74 5.49 -7.89
C LEU A 88 3.46 4.65 -7.74
N SER A 89 2.42 5.18 -7.09
CA SER A 89 1.12 4.50 -7.02
C SER A 89 0.47 4.33 -8.39
N CYS A 90 0.59 5.34 -9.27
CA CYS A 90 0.12 5.22 -10.65
C CYS A 90 0.87 4.11 -11.41
N ALA A 91 2.20 4.05 -11.26
CA ALA A 91 3.03 3.01 -11.88
C ALA A 91 2.66 1.61 -11.38
N ASP A 92 2.47 1.42 -10.07
CA ASP A 92 2.05 0.15 -9.47
C ASP A 92 0.73 -0.34 -10.08
N VAL A 93 -0.29 0.52 -10.12
CA VAL A 93 -1.60 0.18 -10.70
C VAL A 93 -1.47 -0.17 -12.20
N LEU A 94 -0.73 0.61 -12.98
CA LEU A 94 -0.54 0.35 -14.41
C LEU A 94 0.15 -0.99 -14.67
N ILE A 95 1.24 -1.28 -13.95
CA ILE A 95 1.99 -2.52 -14.13
C ILE A 95 1.16 -3.73 -13.70
N ARG A 96 0.41 -3.64 -12.60
CA ARG A 96 -0.52 -4.72 -12.17
C ARG A 96 -1.57 -5.01 -13.24
N ASN A 97 -2.02 -4.00 -13.97
CA ASN A 97 -2.99 -4.12 -15.06
C ASN A 97 -2.37 -4.45 -16.44
N GLY A 98 -1.06 -4.74 -16.52
CA GLY A 98 -0.44 -5.12 -17.80
C GLY A 98 -0.10 -3.96 -18.73
N VAL A 99 0.05 -2.75 -18.19
CA VAL A 99 0.48 -1.58 -18.96
C VAL A 99 1.93 -1.26 -18.66
N ASN A 100 2.76 -1.17 -19.70
CA ASN A 100 4.15 -0.74 -19.54
C ASN A 100 4.21 0.76 -19.21
N CYS A 101 5.03 1.15 -18.24
CA CYS A 101 5.26 2.55 -17.93
C CYS A 101 6.71 2.85 -17.54
N ASP A 102 7.16 4.06 -17.82
CA ASP A 102 8.41 4.62 -17.29
C ASP A 102 8.08 5.77 -16.34
N VAL A 103 8.73 5.80 -15.17
CA VAL A 103 8.67 6.94 -14.25
C VAL A 103 9.88 7.83 -14.49
N LEU A 104 9.63 9.08 -14.86
CA LEU A 104 10.65 10.08 -15.18
C LEU A 104 10.63 11.15 -14.09
N LYS A 105 11.78 11.45 -13.50
CA LYS A 105 11.94 12.61 -12.62
C LYS A 105 12.50 13.78 -13.42
N THR A 106 12.03 14.98 -13.11
CA THR A 106 12.69 16.21 -13.59
C THR A 106 14.02 16.34 -12.86
N ILE A 107 15.09 16.53 -13.66
CA ILE A 107 16.53 16.67 -13.34
C ILE A 107 16.85 16.79 -11.84
#